data_AF-A0A1V6B6A4-F1
#
_entry.id   AF-A0A1V6B6A4-F1
#
_cell.length_a   1.000
_cell.length_b   1.000
_cell.length_c   1.000
_cell.angle_alpha   90.00
_cell.angle_beta   90.00
_cell.angle_gamma   90.00
#
_symmetry.space_group_name_H-M   'P 1'
#
loop_
_entity.id
_entity.type
_entity.pdbx_description
1 polymer ?
#
loop_
_entity_poly.entity_id
_entity_poly.type
_entity_poly.pdbx_seq_one_letter_code
_entity_poly.pdbx_strand_id
1 'polypeptide(L)'
;MKKEESGMVKSEVVNVAPNKAEMQVLVERMWDEFYDRIEVQEIVRELIKAIEKNPKELREALGDYIQAVRESLFDNGLCPNCGAALEFSEDRSLDTKVPLGNQMVVYEQGGRFECPSCGWREKL
;
A
#
# COMPACT_ATOMS: atom_id res chain seq x y z
N MET A 1 34.63 11.76 -31.06
CA MET A 1 33.55 10.84 -30.64
C MET A 1 33.09 11.28 -29.26
N LYS A 2 31.94 11.95 -29.17
CA LYS A 2 31.33 12.34 -27.90
C LYS A 2 30.47 11.17 -27.43
N LYS A 3 30.71 10.66 -26.22
CA LYS A 3 29.82 9.70 -25.57
C LYS A 3 28.72 10.52 -24.90
N GLU A 4 27.49 10.36 -25.36
CA GLU A 4 26.30 10.87 -24.68
C GLU A 4 26.01 9.93 -23.51
N GLU A 5 26.21 10.45 -22.29
CA GLU A 5 25.68 9.83 -21.08
C GLU A 5 24.17 10.12 -21.05
N SER A 6 23.38 9.14 -21.49
CA SER A 6 21.93 9.14 -21.33
C SER A 6 21.62 8.96 -19.84
N GLY A 7 21.52 10.08 -19.13
CA GLY A 7 21.03 10.14 -17.77
C GLY A 7 19.60 9.62 -17.70
N MET A 8 19.46 8.39 -17.18
CA MET A 8 18.18 7.78 -16.88
C MET A 8 17.52 8.61 -15.76
N VAL A 9 16.52 9.40 -16.12
CA VAL A 9 15.71 10.17 -15.18
C VAL A 9 15.00 9.17 -14.27
N LYS A 10 15.43 9.09 -13.00
CA LYS A 10 14.68 8.40 -11.97
C LYS A 10 13.37 9.16 -11.81
N SER A 11 12.29 8.62 -12.36
CA SER A 11 10.95 9.10 -12.05
C SER A 11 10.66 8.75 -10.60
N GLU A 12 10.91 9.71 -9.70
CA GLU A 12 10.32 9.67 -8.37
C GLU A 12 8.81 9.72 -8.58
N VAL A 13 8.14 8.57 -8.42
CA VAL A 13 6.69 8.51 -8.30
C VAL A 13 6.37 9.15 -6.97
N VAL A 14 6.26 10.48 -6.97
CA VAL A 14 5.70 11.23 -5.86
C VAL A 14 4.27 10.73 -5.75
N ASN A 15 3.97 10.04 -4.66
CA ASN A 15 2.63 9.58 -4.35
C ASN A 15 1.81 10.83 -3.97
N VAL A 16 1.41 11.61 -4.98
CA VAL A 16 0.65 12.85 -4.80
C VAL A 16 -0.72 12.44 -4.29
N ALA A 17 -1.06 12.87 -3.07
CA ALA A 17 -2.40 12.65 -2.52
C ALA A 17 -3.44 13.16 -3.53
N PRO A 18 -4.50 12.38 -3.83
CA PRO A 18 -5.47 12.76 -4.83
C PRO A 18 -6.08 14.11 -4.45
N ASN A 19 -6.12 15.03 -5.42
CA ASN A 19 -6.72 16.33 -5.22
C ASN A 19 -8.25 16.20 -5.11
N LYS A 20 -8.93 17.28 -4.69
CA LYS A 20 -10.39 17.26 -4.49
C LYS A 20 -11.16 16.77 -5.72
N ALA A 21 -10.74 17.15 -6.93
CA ALA A 21 -11.41 16.74 -8.16
C ALA A 21 -11.21 15.24 -8.45
N GLU A 22 -10.01 14.72 -8.23
CA GLU A 22 -9.72 13.28 -8.37
C GLU A 22 -10.51 12.45 -7.37
N MET A 23 -10.62 12.91 -6.12
CA MET A 23 -11.48 12.26 -5.12
C MET A 23 -12.95 12.29 -5.52
N GLN A 24 -13.42 13.40 -6.12
CA GLN A 24 -14.81 13.52 -6.55
C GLN A 24 -15.14 12.53 -7.67
N VAL A 25 -14.27 12.38 -8.67
CA VAL A 25 -14.42 11.38 -9.73
C VAL A 25 -14.48 9.95 -9.17
N LEU A 26 -13.65 9.63 -8.17
CA LEU A 26 -13.68 8.32 -7.52
C LEU A 26 -15.02 8.06 -6.83
N VAL A 27 -15.52 9.05 -6.08
CA VAL A 27 -16.82 8.95 -5.39
C VAL A 27 -17.98 8.79 -6.38
N GLU A 28 -17.98 9.56 -7.48
CA GLU A 28 -19.00 9.45 -8.53
C GLU A 28 -19.00 8.06 -9.18
N ARG A 29 -17.82 7.51 -9.49
CA ARG A 29 -17.70 6.14 -10.02
C ARG A 29 -18.24 5.09 -9.05
N MET A 30 -17.89 5.19 -7.77
CA MET A 30 -18.41 4.29 -6.75
C MET A 30 -19.94 4.41 -6.64
N TRP A 31 -20.47 5.63 -6.74
CA TRP A 31 -21.91 5.85 -6.74
C TRP A 31 -22.58 5.13 -7.90
N ASP A 32 -22.10 5.33 -9.13
CA ASP A 32 -22.69 4.71 -10.32
C ASP A 32 -22.62 3.18 -10.30
N GLU A 33 -21.54 2.60 -9.75
CA GLU A 33 -21.37 1.14 -9.68
C GLU A 33 -22.26 0.46 -8.62
N PHE A 34 -22.58 1.16 -7.53
CA PHE A 34 -23.15 0.53 -6.33
C PHE A 34 -24.49 1.10 -5.86
N TYR A 35 -24.88 2.30 -6.31
CA TYR A 35 -26.03 3.02 -5.73
C TYR A 35 -27.38 2.32 -5.91
N ASP A 36 -27.56 1.56 -6.99
CA ASP A 36 -28.82 0.83 -7.22
C ASP A 36 -29.02 -0.36 -6.24
N ARG A 37 -28.01 -0.71 -5.44
CA ARG A 37 -28.11 -1.76 -4.43
C ARG A 37 -28.68 -1.19 -3.14
N ILE A 38 -29.82 -1.72 -2.70
CA ILE A 38 -30.54 -1.24 -1.51
C ILE A 38 -29.63 -1.27 -0.26
N GLU A 39 -28.84 -2.32 -0.11
CA GLU A 39 -27.92 -2.49 1.02
C GLU A 39 -26.87 -1.38 1.06
N VAL A 40 -26.41 -0.92 -0.10
CA VAL A 40 -25.42 0.18 -0.20
C VAL A 40 -26.07 1.50 0.20
N GLN A 41 -27.32 1.75 -0.21
CA GLN A 41 -28.04 2.98 0.17
C GLN A 41 -28.25 3.07 1.69
N GLU A 42 -28.54 1.95 2.35
CA GLU A 42 -28.68 1.90 3.81
C GLU A 42 -27.34 2.21 4.51
N ILE A 43 -26.24 1.59 4.05
CA ILE A 43 -24.89 1.85 4.57
C ILE A 43 -24.52 3.32 4.39
N VAL A 44 -24.79 3.91 3.22
CA VAL A 44 -24.50 5.33 2.95
C VAL A 44 -25.28 6.25 3.89
N ARG A 45 -26.55 5.94 4.20
CA ARG A 45 -27.35 6.73 5.16
C ARG A 45 -26.76 6.70 6.57
N GLU A 46 -26.32 5.54 7.03
CA GLU A 46 -25.66 5.43 8.34
C GLU A 46 -24.30 6.14 8.35
N LEU A 47 -23.56 6.07 7.23
CA LEU A 47 -22.31 6.80 7.08
C LEU A 47 -22.51 8.32 7.14
N ILE A 48 -23.55 8.86 6.49
CA ILE A 48 -23.91 10.29 6.58
C ILE A 48 -24.16 10.68 8.04
N LYS A 49 -24.95 9.91 8.78
CA LYS A 49 -25.20 10.17 10.20
C LYS A 49 -23.92 10.15 11.03
N ALA A 50 -23.00 9.22 10.74
CA ALA A 50 -21.72 9.14 11.42
C ALA A 50 -20.82 10.36 11.14
N ILE A 51 -20.77 10.83 9.89
CA ILE A 51 -20.05 12.05 9.48
C ILE A 51 -20.59 13.27 10.22
N GLU A 52 -21.91 13.45 10.27
CA GLU A 52 -22.54 14.62 10.91
C GLU A 52 -22.34 14.62 12.43
N LYS A 53 -22.39 13.44 13.05
CA LYS A 53 -22.36 13.31 14.51
C LYS A 53 -20.94 13.35 15.07
N ASN A 54 -20.02 12.57 14.48
CA ASN A 54 -18.69 12.29 15.04
C ASN A 54 -17.66 12.05 13.90
N PRO A 55 -17.31 13.09 13.12
CA PRO A 55 -16.45 12.93 11.94
C PRO A 55 -15.01 12.50 12.30
N LYS A 56 -14.55 12.81 13.51
CA LYS A 56 -13.19 12.45 13.97
C LYS A 56 -13.10 10.95 14.24
N GLU A 57 -14.02 10.41 15.03
CA GLU A 57 -14.10 8.99 15.37
C GLU A 57 -14.33 8.14 14.12
N LEU A 58 -15.15 8.62 13.17
CA LEU A 58 -15.31 7.96 11.89
C LEU A 58 -13.99 7.88 11.11
N ARG A 59 -13.21 8.95 11.09
CA ARG A 59 -11.90 8.97 10.43
C ARG A 59 -10.92 8.00 11.08
N GLU A 60 -10.92 7.91 12.41
CA GLU A 60 -10.09 6.96 13.17
C GLU A 60 -10.47 5.51 12.81
N ALA A 61 -11.76 5.17 12.86
CA ALA A 61 -12.26 3.84 12.50
C ALA A 61 -11.97 3.46 11.04
N LEU A 62 -12.07 4.41 10.10
CA LEU A 62 -11.67 4.18 8.70
C LEU A 62 -10.16 3.95 8.58
N GLY A 63 -9.35 4.63 9.40
CA GLY A 63 -7.91 4.41 9.47
C GLY A 63 -7.55 2.98 9.88
N ASP A 64 -8.20 2.48 10.94
CA ASP A 64 -8.01 1.11 11.42
C ASP A 64 -8.39 0.08 10.35
N TYR A 65 -9.51 0.31 9.64
CA TYR A 65 -9.94 -0.55 8.55
C TYR A 65 -8.96 -0.54 7.37
N ILE A 66 -8.46 0.64 6.96
CA ILE A 66 -7.45 0.77 5.91
C ILE A 66 -6.19 0.00 6.28
N GLN A 67 -5.76 0.06 7.55
CA GLN A 67 -4.60 -0.67 8.02
C GLN A 67 -4.82 -2.19 7.95
N ALA A 68 -5.98 -2.68 8.39
CA ALA A 68 -6.32 -4.10 8.29
C ALA A 68 -6.35 -4.60 6.84
N VAL A 69 -6.87 -3.79 5.90
CA VAL A 69 -6.84 -4.12 4.46
C VAL A 69 -5.40 -4.19 3.94
N ARG A 70 -4.54 -3.25 4.34
CA ARG A 70 -3.12 -3.24 3.93
C ARG A 70 -2.36 -4.47 4.42
N GLU A 71 -2.57 -4.86 5.67
CA GLU A 71 -1.99 -6.07 6.25
C GLU A 71 -2.47 -7.31 5.50
N SER A 72 -3.78 -7.42 5.27
CA SER A 72 -4.35 -8.53 4.50
C SER A 72 -3.80 -8.61 3.08
N LEU A 73 -3.62 -7.47 2.38
CA LEU A 73 -3.00 -7.46 1.06
C LEU A 73 -1.57 -8.00 1.11
N PHE A 74 -0.76 -7.54 2.07
CA PHE A 74 0.61 -7.99 2.23
C PHE A 74 0.70 -9.50 2.52
N ASP A 75 -0.12 -10.01 3.43
CA ASP A 75 -0.18 -11.43 3.78
C ASP A 75 -0.54 -12.32 2.59
N ASN A 76 -1.29 -11.77 1.62
CA ASN A 76 -1.65 -12.44 0.37
C ASN A 76 -0.63 -12.22 -0.76
N GLY A 77 0.53 -11.64 -0.48
CA GLY A 77 1.58 -11.37 -1.47
C GLY A 77 1.24 -10.23 -2.42
N LEU A 78 0.35 -9.31 -2.03
CA LEU A 78 -0.06 -8.15 -2.82
C LEU A 78 0.46 -6.86 -2.18
N CYS A 79 0.72 -5.87 -3.02
CA CYS A 79 1.22 -4.57 -2.58
C CYS A 79 0.14 -3.82 -1.78
N PRO A 80 0.42 -3.38 -0.55
CA PRO A 80 -0.53 -2.64 0.28
C PRO A 80 -1.02 -1.30 -0.31
N ASN A 81 -0.30 -0.76 -1.28
CA ASN A 81 -0.59 0.56 -1.87
C ASN A 81 -1.39 0.49 -3.17
N CYS A 82 -1.20 -0.55 -3.97
CA CYS A 82 -1.81 -0.62 -5.31
C CYS A 82 -2.42 -1.98 -5.67
N GLY A 83 -2.28 -2.99 -4.80
CA GLY A 83 -2.82 -4.34 -5.01
C GLY A 83 -2.08 -5.19 -6.05
N ALA A 84 -1.01 -4.69 -6.68
CA ALA A 84 -0.19 -5.49 -7.60
C ALA A 84 0.57 -6.60 -6.85
N ALA A 85 0.83 -7.73 -7.51
CA ALA A 85 1.63 -8.82 -6.93
C ALA A 85 3.03 -8.34 -6.52
N LEU A 86 3.49 -8.80 -5.36
CA LEU A 86 4.83 -8.53 -4.86
C LEU A 86 5.84 -9.52 -5.43
N GLU A 87 7.04 -9.02 -5.68
CA GLU A 87 8.19 -9.84 -6.06
C GLU A 87 9.16 -9.93 -4.87
N PHE A 88 9.60 -11.13 -4.55
CA PHE A 88 10.65 -11.33 -3.56
C PHE A 88 12.02 -11.25 -4.23
N SER A 89 12.92 -10.48 -3.62
CA SER A 89 14.34 -10.45 -4.01
C SER A 89 15.20 -10.79 -2.81
N GLU A 90 16.07 -11.78 -3.00
CA GLU A 90 17.09 -12.14 -2.01
C GLU A 90 18.06 -10.97 -1.82
N ASP A 91 18.36 -10.66 -0.56
CA ASP A 91 19.30 -9.61 -0.20
C ASP A 91 20.17 -10.08 0.96
N ARG A 92 21.36 -10.59 0.61
CA ARG A 92 22.34 -11.12 1.58
C ARG A 92 22.79 -10.09 2.62
N SER A 93 22.56 -8.79 2.38
CA SER A 93 22.84 -7.77 3.39
C SER A 93 21.85 -7.81 4.57
N LEU A 94 20.69 -8.45 4.37
CA LEU A 94 19.64 -8.67 5.37
C LEU A 94 19.73 -10.05 6.04
N ASP A 95 20.75 -10.86 5.70
CA ASP A 95 20.94 -12.15 6.33
C ASP A 95 21.13 -12.02 7.85
N THR A 96 20.46 -12.90 8.59
CA THR A 96 20.54 -12.90 10.05
C THR A 96 21.85 -13.55 10.48
N LYS A 97 22.61 -12.86 11.34
CA LYS A 97 23.90 -13.34 11.87
C LYS A 97 23.77 -13.63 13.36
N VAL A 98 23.90 -14.90 13.74
CA VAL A 98 23.78 -15.35 15.12
C VAL A 98 25.13 -15.84 15.64
N PRO A 99 25.60 -15.34 16.79
CA PRO A 99 26.81 -15.88 17.42
C PRO A 99 26.55 -17.27 18.00
N LEU A 100 27.40 -18.23 17.65
CA LEU A 100 27.40 -19.59 18.21
C LEU A 100 28.79 -19.87 18.81
N GLY A 101 28.94 -19.58 20.10
CA GLY A 101 30.24 -19.61 20.77
C GLY A 101 31.19 -18.56 20.21
N ASN A 102 32.34 -19.00 19.67
CA ASN A 102 33.35 -18.12 19.07
C ASN A 102 33.17 -17.95 17.54
N GLN A 103 32.06 -18.43 16.98
CA GLN A 103 31.77 -18.35 15.54
C GLN A 103 30.50 -17.54 15.27
N MET A 104 30.38 -17.02 14.05
CA MET A 104 29.15 -16.40 13.55
C MET A 104 28.51 -17.36 12.54
N VAL A 105 27.25 -17.72 12.78
CA VAL A 105 26.42 -18.49 11.85
C VAL A 105 25.55 -17.51 11.07
N VAL A 106 25.50 -17.66 9.74
CA VAL A 106 24.68 -16.83 8.84
C VAL A 106 23.47 -17.65 8.40
N TYR A 107 22.27 -17.10 8.59
CA TYR A 107 21.02 -17.65 8.07
C TYR A 107 20.63 -16.87 6.82
N GLU A 108 20.74 -17.51 5.65
CA GLU A 108 20.44 -16.96 4.32
C GLU A 108 18.91 -16.90 4.07
N GLN A 109 18.20 -16.12 4.89
CA GLN A 109 16.76 -15.89 4.78
C GLN A 109 16.44 -14.41 4.54
N GLY A 110 17.47 -13.56 4.43
CA GLY A 110 17.32 -12.14 4.24
C GLY A 110 16.82 -11.80 2.84
N GLY A 111 15.81 -10.94 2.76
CA GLY A 111 15.31 -10.47 1.48
C GLY A 111 14.30 -9.35 1.64
N ARG A 112 13.74 -8.93 0.52
CA ARG A 112 12.76 -7.85 0.50
C ARG A 112 11.68 -8.14 -0.52
N PHE A 113 10.46 -7.77 -0.15
CA PHE A 113 9.37 -7.66 -1.11
C PHE A 113 9.44 -6.32 -1.81
N GLU A 114 9.31 -6.34 -3.13
CA GLU A 114 9.21 -5.14 -3.95
C GLU A 114 7.93 -5.16 -4.79
N CYS A 115 7.26 -4.01 -4.88
CA CYS A 115 6.16 -3.83 -5.82
C CYS A 115 6.69 -3.23 -7.13
N PRO A 116 6.59 -3.93 -8.28
CA PRO A 116 7.06 -3.40 -9.55
C PRO A 116 6.21 -2.23 -10.08
N SER A 117 4.97 -2.08 -9.59
CA SER A 117 4.04 -1.05 -10.07
C SER A 117 4.23 0.31 -9.40
N CYS A 118 4.46 0.35 -8.08
CA CYS A 118 4.57 1.61 -7.34
C CYS A 118 5.88 1.79 -6.57
N GLY A 119 6.80 0.83 -6.63
CA GLY A 119 8.12 0.91 -5.99
C GLY A 119 8.09 0.79 -4.46
N TRP A 120 6.97 0.37 -3.88
CA TRP A 120 6.88 0.04 -2.45
C TRP A 120 7.81 -1.14 -2.12
N ARG A 121 8.46 -1.11 -0.94
CA ARG A 121 9.40 -2.15 -0.49
C ARG A 121 9.26 -2.42 1.00
N GLU A 122 9.39 -3.68 1.39
CA GLU A 122 9.41 -4.12 2.79
C GLU A 122 10.54 -5.14 2.99
N LYS A 123 11.27 -5.01 4.10
CA LYS A 123 12.37 -5.93 4.43
C LYS A 123 11.82 -7.07 5.27
N LEU A 124 12.29 -8.29 5.00
CA LEU A 124 12.07 -9.46 5.85
C LEU A 124 13.25 -9.68 6.79
#